data_AF-A0A428SF55-F1
#
_entry.id   AF-A0A428SF55-F1
#
_cell.length_a   1.000
_cell.length_b   1.000
_cell.length_c   1.000
_cell.angle_alpha   90.00
_cell.angle_beta   90.00
_cell.angle_gamma   90.00
#
_symmetry.space_group_name_H-M   'P 1'
#
loop_
_entity.id
_entity.type
_entity.pdbx_description
1 polymer ?
#
loop_
_entity_poly.entity_id
_entity_poly.type
_entity_poly.pdbx_seq_one_letter_code
_entity_poly.pdbx_strand_id
1 'polypeptide(L)'
;MAITVWLLVSHDTAIIPGQWSIFVSADKTRPGIIFNNYGAAPGISINPLVTASAITLDVIANPGPDCSKNMRDIAKAIVLPEKPPGTPPSVADSEVWASMFIQGLINQSYLGQFAMEKLRTARQLDLSGPPIDV
;
A
#
# COMPACT_ATOMS: atom_id res chain seq x y z
N MET A 1 15.03 -14.21 -3.35
CA MET A 1 14.16 -14.09 -2.16
C MET A 1 12.95 -13.30 -2.59
N ALA A 2 11.75 -13.88 -2.51
CA ALA A 2 10.56 -13.17 -2.96
C ALA A 2 10.14 -12.08 -1.95
N ILE A 3 9.58 -10.98 -2.46
CA ILE A 3 8.83 -10.02 -1.66
C ILE A 3 7.40 -9.96 -2.19
N THR A 4 6.44 -9.87 -1.28
CA THR A 4 5.03 -9.74 -1.61
C THR A 4 4.63 -8.30 -1.40
N VAL A 5 3.76 -7.80 -2.28
CA VAL A 5 3.18 -6.47 -2.22
C VAL A 5 1.72 -6.62 -1.84
N TRP A 6 1.33 -6.05 -0.72
CA TRP A 6 -0.04 -6.02 -0.22
C TRP A 6 -0.61 -4.61 -0.29
N LEU A 7 -1.87 -4.52 -0.66
CA LEU A 7 -2.70 -3.37 -0.36
C LEU A 7 -3.34 -3.59 1.01
N LEU A 8 -3.12 -2.64 1.91
CA LEU A 8 -3.76 -2.56 3.20
C LEU A 8 -4.87 -1.52 3.13
N VAL A 9 -6.09 -1.95 3.43
CA VAL A 9 -7.26 -1.09 3.55
C VAL A 9 -7.63 -1.02 5.03
N SER A 10 -7.37 0.14 5.65
CA SER A 10 -7.66 0.41 7.05
C SER A 10 -9.16 0.50 7.27
N HIS A 11 -9.65 -0.08 8.37
CA HIS A 11 -11.02 0.11 8.87
C HIS A 11 -10.98 1.03 10.10
N ASP A 12 -12.12 1.49 10.61
CA ASP A 12 -12.22 2.52 11.68
C ASP A 12 -11.46 2.22 13.00
N THR A 13 -10.93 1.00 13.15
CA THR A 13 -10.17 0.54 14.32
C THR A 13 -8.70 0.22 14.03
N ALA A 14 -8.20 0.53 12.82
CA ALA A 14 -6.82 0.25 12.46
C ALA A 14 -5.81 1.30 12.90
N ILE A 15 -4.70 0.79 13.45
CA ILE A 15 -3.54 1.57 13.92
C ILE A 15 -2.60 1.91 12.74
N ILE A 16 -2.94 1.46 11.52
CA ILE A 16 -2.11 1.66 10.34
C ILE A 16 -2.28 3.10 9.85
N PRO A 17 -1.19 3.86 9.62
CA PRO A 17 -1.29 5.23 9.14
C PRO A 17 -1.86 5.27 7.71
N GLY A 18 -2.93 6.04 7.52
CA GLY A 18 -3.61 6.22 6.24
C GLY A 18 -4.66 5.15 5.94
N GLN A 19 -5.69 5.53 5.17
CA GLN A 19 -6.79 4.61 4.84
C GLN A 19 -6.34 3.51 3.88
N TRP A 20 -5.49 3.84 2.91
CA TRP A 20 -4.99 2.93 1.89
C TRP A 20 -3.47 2.99 1.87
N SER A 21 -2.83 1.88 2.21
CA SER A 21 -1.39 1.78 2.38
C SER A 21 -0.86 0.56 1.63
N ILE A 22 0.33 0.65 1.04
CA ILE A 22 1.01 -0.48 0.39
C ILE A 22 2.07 -1.03 1.34
N PHE A 23 1.97 -2.30 1.68
CA PHE A 23 2.97 -3.00 2.48
C PHE A 23 3.80 -3.92 1.62
N VAL A 24 5.12 -3.87 1.80
CA VAL A 24 6.06 -4.72 1.09
C VAL A 24 6.92 -5.46 2.11
N SER A 25 6.83 -6.79 2.08
CA SER A 25 7.61 -7.68 2.95
C SER A 25 7.74 -9.06 2.31
N ALA A 26 8.70 -9.86 2.76
CA ALA A 26 8.76 -11.26 2.38
C ALA A 26 7.58 -12.06 2.96
N ASP A 27 7.09 -11.66 4.12
CA ASP A 27 6.00 -12.31 4.86
C ASP A 27 5.24 -11.28 5.71
N LYS A 28 3.93 -11.46 5.89
CA LYS A 28 3.06 -10.53 6.64
C LYS A 28 3.54 -10.33 8.10
N THR A 29 4.13 -11.35 8.70
CA THR A 29 4.61 -11.32 10.11
C THR A 29 5.99 -10.69 10.27
N ARG A 30 6.73 -10.50 9.18
CA ARG A 30 8.09 -9.96 9.22
C ARG A 30 8.09 -8.43 9.05
N PRO A 31 9.07 -7.73 9.64
CA PRO A 31 9.26 -6.31 9.37
C PRO A 31 9.44 -6.04 7.87
N GLY A 32 8.61 -5.15 7.33
CA GLY A 32 8.62 -4.70 5.95
C GLY A 32 8.64 -3.18 5.85
N ILE A 33 8.18 -2.66 4.71
CA ILE A 33 8.06 -1.23 4.46
C ILE A 33 6.60 -0.92 4.14
N ILE A 34 6.02 0.02 4.87
CA ILE A 34 4.71 0.60 4.55
C ILE A 34 4.93 1.87 3.75
N PHE A 35 4.19 2.00 2.65
CA PHE A 35 4.10 3.20 1.83
C PHE A 35 2.67 3.71 1.86
N ASN A 36 2.49 5.00 2.09
CA ASN A 36 1.20 5.66 2.03
C ASN A 36 1.38 7.12 1.60
N ASN A 37 0.27 7.87 1.57
CA ASN A 37 0.27 9.28 1.19
C ASN A 37 1.05 10.20 2.16
N TYR A 38 1.51 9.71 3.31
CA TYR A 38 2.39 10.43 4.24
C TYR A 38 3.88 10.13 4.00
N GLY A 39 4.20 9.10 3.21
CA GLY A 39 5.57 8.68 2.92
C GLY A 39 5.80 7.19 3.14
N ALA A 40 7.07 6.83 3.36
CA ALA A 40 7.49 5.45 3.55
C ALA A 40 8.06 5.22 4.95
N ALA A 41 7.54 4.22 5.66
CA ALA A 41 7.97 3.82 6.99
C ALA A 41 8.52 2.37 6.98
N PRO A 42 9.84 2.17 7.19
CA PRO A 42 10.43 0.84 7.27
C PRO A 42 10.28 0.23 8.68
N GLY A 43 10.44 -1.09 8.79
CA GLY A 43 10.48 -1.81 10.07
C GLY A 43 9.11 -2.14 10.65
N ILE A 44 8.04 -1.96 9.89
CA ILE A 44 6.69 -2.26 10.35
C ILE A 44 6.39 -3.74 10.13
N SER A 45 5.94 -4.45 11.16
CA SER A 45 5.31 -5.76 11.03
C SER A 45 3.79 -5.60 11.14
N ILE A 46 3.06 -6.37 10.33
CA ILE A 46 1.61 -6.43 10.42
C ILE A 46 1.27 -7.56 11.40
N ASN A 47 0.82 -7.20 12.60
CA ASN A 47 0.39 -8.19 13.60
C ASN A 47 -0.90 -8.87 13.12
N PRO A 48 -0.97 -10.22 12.98
CA PRO A 48 -2.12 -10.96 12.42
C PRO A 48 -3.50 -10.69 13.07
N LEU A 49 -3.57 -9.98 14.20
CA LEU A 49 -4.83 -9.45 14.77
C LEU A 49 -5.36 -8.20 14.04
N VAL A 50 -5.08 -8.09 12.74
CA VAL A 50 -5.14 -6.84 11.97
C VAL A 50 -6.57 -6.33 11.82
N THR A 51 -6.79 -5.07 12.21
CA THR A 51 -7.98 -4.25 11.98
C THR A 51 -8.03 -3.63 10.56
N ALA A 52 -7.34 -4.24 9.58
CA ALA A 52 -7.27 -3.81 8.20
C ALA A 52 -7.36 -5.00 7.24
N SER A 53 -7.96 -4.80 6.07
CA SER A 53 -7.99 -5.82 5.02
C SER A 53 -6.67 -5.84 4.27
N ALA A 54 -6.09 -7.03 4.04
CA ALA A 54 -4.77 -7.19 3.44
C ALA A 54 -4.86 -7.95 2.12
N ILE A 55 -4.96 -7.22 1.01
CA ILE A 55 -5.17 -7.76 -0.33
C ILE A 55 -3.82 -7.97 -1.01
N THR A 56 -3.53 -9.21 -1.40
CA THR A 56 -2.27 -9.50 -2.11
C THR A 56 -2.31 -8.95 -3.53
N LEU A 57 -1.48 -7.93 -3.84
CA LEU A 57 -1.38 -7.36 -5.19
C LEU A 57 -0.56 -8.25 -6.11
N ASP A 58 0.67 -8.59 -5.71
CA ASP A 58 1.56 -9.47 -6.47
C ASP A 58 2.75 -9.96 -5.62
N VAL A 59 3.50 -10.93 -6.16
CA VAL A 59 4.74 -11.45 -5.58
C VAL A 59 5.90 -11.21 -6.55
N ILE A 60 6.88 -10.42 -6.11
CA ILE A 60 8.11 -10.16 -6.83
C ILE A 60 9.11 -11.25 -6.46
N ALA A 61 9.29 -12.24 -7.34
CA ALA A 61 10.15 -13.39 -7.06
C ALA A 61 11.64 -13.04 -6.92
N ASN A 62 12.11 -12.06 -7.72
CA ASN A 62 13.51 -11.66 -7.81
C ASN A 62 13.65 -10.12 -7.66
N PRO A 63 13.45 -9.58 -6.45
CA PRO A 63 13.70 -8.17 -6.19
C PRO A 63 15.20 -7.92 -6.29
N GLY A 64 15.60 -7.10 -7.25
CA GLY A 64 16.98 -6.64 -7.37
C GLY A 64 17.45 -5.90 -6.11
N PRO A 65 18.77 -5.70 -5.93
CA PRO A 65 19.33 -5.09 -4.72
C PRO A 65 18.79 -3.68 -4.45
N ASP A 66 18.42 -2.94 -5.50
CA ASP A 66 17.90 -1.57 -5.41
C ASP A 66 16.36 -1.48 -5.32
N CYS A 67 15.65 -2.61 -5.27
CA CYS A 67 14.18 -2.65 -5.32
C CYS A 67 13.53 -1.73 -4.27
N SER A 68 14.00 -1.80 -3.01
CA SER A 68 13.49 -0.96 -1.91
C SER A 68 13.79 0.54 -2.10
N LYS A 69 14.95 0.88 -2.68
CA LYS A 69 15.30 2.26 -2.98
C LYS A 69 14.40 2.80 -4.11
N ASN A 70 14.28 2.05 -5.20
CA ASN A 70 13.46 2.41 -6.36
C ASN A 70 11.98 2.59 -5.97
N MET A 71 11.42 1.70 -5.15
CA MET A 71 10.05 1.86 -4.65
C MET A 71 9.87 3.15 -3.82
N ARG A 72 10.85 3.52 -3.00
CA ARG A 72 10.83 4.79 -2.25
C ARG A 72 10.93 6.00 -3.18
N ASP A 73 11.74 5.92 -4.22
CA ASP A 73 11.89 7.00 -5.20
C ASP A 73 10.61 7.19 -6.01
N ILE A 74 9.93 6.11 -6.41
CA ILE A 74 8.60 6.16 -7.04
C ILE A 74 7.58 6.80 -6.10
N ALA A 75 7.53 6.37 -4.83
CA ALA A 75 6.59 6.91 -3.85
C ALA A 75 6.78 8.42 -3.63
N LYS A 76 8.03 8.89 -3.57
CA LYS A 76 8.38 10.32 -3.41
C LYS A 76 8.04 11.17 -4.63
N ALA A 77 8.03 10.58 -5.82
CA ALA A 77 7.70 11.29 -7.05
C ALA A 77 6.19 11.60 -7.17
N ILE A 78 5.34 10.99 -6.35
CA ILE A 78 3.89 11.20 -6.37
C ILE A 78 3.57 12.46 -5.57
N VAL A 79 3.09 13.48 -6.28
CA VAL A 79 2.63 14.74 -5.68
C VAL A 79 1.11 14.82 -5.82
N LEU A 80 0.42 14.84 -4.68
CA LEU A 80 -1.02 15.12 -4.65
C LEU A 80 -1.26 16.64 -4.64
N PRO A 81 -2.42 17.12 -5.10
CA PRO A 81 -2.78 18.54 -4.99
C PRO A 81 -2.66 19.04 -3.55
N GLU A 82 -2.03 20.19 -3.36
CA GLU A 82 -1.89 20.81 -2.04
C GLU A 82 -3.27 21.12 -1.43
N LYS A 83 -3.43 20.79 -0.15
CA LYS A 83 -4.60 21.14 0.64
C LYS A 83 -4.23 22.18 1.69
N PRO A 84 -5.20 22.99 2.15
CA PRO A 84 -4.97 23.92 3.24
C PRO A 84 -4.36 23.23 4.46
N PRO A 85 -3.41 23.86 5.17
CA PRO A 85 -2.83 23.33 6.40
C PRO A 85 -3.92 22.91 7.39
N GLY A 86 -3.77 21.74 8.01
CA GLY A 86 -4.73 21.19 8.96
C GLY A 86 -5.87 20.38 8.35
N THR A 87 -5.95 20.26 7.02
CA THR A 87 -6.90 19.34 6.38
C THR A 87 -6.40 17.90 6.52
N PRO A 88 -7.14 17.00 7.19
CA PRO A 88 -6.75 15.59 7.25
C PRO A 88 -6.85 14.96 5.86
N PRO A 89 -6.00 13.97 5.52
CA PRO A 89 -6.13 13.26 4.26
C PRO A 89 -7.45 12.51 4.19
N SER A 90 -8.13 12.67 3.05
CA SER A 90 -9.38 11.95 2.78
C SER A 90 -9.09 10.56 2.22
N VAL A 91 -10.08 9.66 2.34
CA VAL A 91 -10.04 8.33 1.70
C VAL A 91 -9.73 8.45 0.20
N ALA A 92 -10.34 9.42 -0.48
CA ALA A 92 -10.11 9.68 -1.90
C ALA A 92 -8.64 10.04 -2.21
N ASP A 93 -7.97 10.81 -1.34
CA ASP A 93 -6.55 11.14 -1.56
C ASP A 93 -5.67 9.90 -1.39
N SER A 94 -5.96 9.08 -0.38
CA SER A 94 -5.24 7.82 -0.17
C SER A 94 -5.46 6.84 -1.32
N GLU A 95 -6.68 6.73 -1.86
CA GLU A 95 -6.98 5.92 -3.05
C GLU A 95 -6.22 6.42 -4.30
N VAL A 96 -6.25 7.72 -4.55
CA VAL A 96 -5.55 8.34 -5.69
C VAL A 96 -4.04 8.11 -5.57
N TRP A 97 -3.48 8.33 -4.38
CA TRP A 97 -2.07 8.09 -4.12
C TRP A 97 -1.68 6.62 -4.35
N ALA A 98 -2.46 5.68 -3.79
CA ALA A 98 -2.20 4.25 -3.94
C ALA A 98 -2.28 3.82 -5.42
N SER A 99 -3.23 4.37 -6.17
CA SER A 99 -3.37 4.15 -7.61
C SER A 99 -2.15 4.63 -8.38
N MET A 100 -1.67 5.85 -8.12
CA MET A 100 -0.47 6.41 -8.75
C MET A 100 0.77 5.60 -8.40
N PHE A 101 0.89 5.13 -7.16
CA PHE A 101 2.03 4.33 -6.72
C PHE A 101 2.06 2.98 -7.40
N ILE A 102 0.95 2.25 -7.43
CA ILE A 102 0.84 0.97 -8.14
C ILE A 102 1.11 1.15 -9.64
N GLN A 103 0.58 2.21 -10.26
CA GLN A 103 0.89 2.52 -11.65
C GLN A 103 2.40 2.75 -11.86
N GLY A 104 3.06 3.45 -10.95
CA GLY A 104 4.52 3.63 -10.97
C GLY A 104 5.28 2.30 -10.87
N LEU A 105 4.83 1.38 -10.00
CA LEU A 105 5.40 0.04 -9.87
C LEU A 105 5.21 -0.79 -11.15
N ILE A 106 4.04 -0.70 -11.78
CA ILE A 106 3.75 -1.35 -13.07
C ILE A 106 4.65 -0.79 -14.17
N ASN A 107 4.80 0.54 -14.26
CA ASN A 107 5.64 1.19 -15.26
C ASN A 107 7.11 0.76 -15.15
N GLN A 108 7.57 0.43 -13.93
CA GLN A 108 8.90 -0.08 -13.65
C GLN A 108 8.97 -1.62 -13.67
N SER A 109 7.92 -2.29 -14.15
CA SER A 109 7.81 -3.76 -14.26
C SER A 109 7.95 -4.52 -12.93
N TYR A 110 7.67 -3.86 -11.80
CA TYR A 110 7.60 -4.53 -10.49
C TYR A 110 6.29 -5.28 -10.29
N LEU A 111 5.18 -4.80 -10.87
CA LEU A 111 3.86 -5.41 -10.76
C LEU A 111 3.25 -5.64 -12.14
N GLY A 112 2.42 -6.68 -12.26
CA GLY A 112 1.59 -6.89 -13.43
C GLY A 112 0.41 -5.91 -13.51
N GLN A 113 -0.14 -5.71 -14.71
CA GLN A 113 -1.34 -4.87 -14.95
C GLN A 113 -2.55 -5.32 -14.10
N PHE A 114 -2.62 -6.60 -13.75
CA PHE A 114 -3.68 -7.16 -12.91
C PHE A 114 -3.73 -6.55 -11.49
N ALA A 115 -2.64 -5.93 -11.02
CA ALA A 115 -2.63 -5.21 -9.74
C ALA A 115 -3.63 -4.03 -9.71
N MET A 116 -3.87 -3.36 -10.85
CA MET A 116 -4.87 -2.29 -10.94
C MET A 116 -6.30 -2.82 -10.83
N GLU A 117 -6.57 -4.04 -11.28
CA GLU A 117 -7.90 -4.65 -11.17
C GLU A 117 -8.21 -5.05 -9.72
N LYS A 118 -7.20 -5.53 -9.00
CA LYS A 118 -7.30 -5.76 -7.55
C LYS A 118 -7.58 -4.46 -6.79
N LEU A 119 -6.92 -3.37 -7.17
CA LEU A 119 -7.17 -2.05 -6.60
C LEU A 119 -8.60 -1.58 -6.87
N ARG A 120 -9.10 -1.75 -8.10
CA ARG A 120 -10.49 -1.42 -8.47
C ARG A 120 -11.49 -2.19 -7.62
N THR A 121 -11.23 -3.48 -7.37
CA THR A 121 -12.09 -4.34 -6.54
C THR A 121 -12.05 -3.92 -5.08
N ALA A 122 -10.88 -3.54 -4.56
CA ALA A 122 -10.73 -3.07 -3.19
C ALA A 122 -11.59 -1.83 -2.87
N ARG A 123 -11.91 -0.99 -3.88
CA ARG A 123 -12.73 0.23 -3.70
C ARG A 123 -14.19 -0.08 -3.41
N GLN A 124 -14.60 -1.32 -3.65
CA GLN A 124 -15.94 -1.82 -3.37
C GLN A 124 -16.06 -2.38 -1.95
N LEU A 125 -14.96 -2.44 -1.19
CA LEU A 125 -14.98 -2.90 0.18
C LEU A 125 -15.70 -1.89 1.07
N ASP A 126 -16.60 -2.40 1.90
CA ASP A 126 -17.16 -1.64 3.00
C ASP A 126 -16.05 -1.39 4.04
N LEU A 127 -15.78 -0.12 4.31
CA LEU A 127 -14.76 0.33 5.26
C LEU A 127 -15.32 0.42 6.69
N SER A 128 -16.65 0.33 6.83
CA SER A 128 -17.37 0.28 8.09
C SER A 128 -17.68 -1.17 8.47
N GLY A 129 -16.64 -1.96 8.74
CA GLY A 129 -16.83 -3.39 9.00
C GLY A 129 -15.64 -4.09 9.66
N PRO A 130 -15.76 -5.41 9.91
CA PRO A 130 -14.62 -6.21 10.31
C PRO A 130 -13.63 -6.37 9.12
N PRO A 131 -12.34 -6.53 9.41
CA PRO A 131 -11.30 -6.75 8.40
C PRO A 131 -11.52 -8.02 7.58
N ILE A 132 -11.14 -7.99 6.30
CA ILE A 132 -11.24 -9.13 5.40
C ILE A 132 -9.81 -9.51 4.95
N ASP A 133 -9.43 -10.78 5.12
CA ASP A 133 -8.19 -11.32 4.59
C ASP A 133 -8.47 -11.98 3.23
N VAL A 134 -7.89 -11.45 2.14
CA VAL A 134 -8.11 -11.92 0.75
C VAL A 134 -6.79 -12.08 0.01
#